data_AF-A0A533I442-F1
#
_entry.id   AF-A0A533I442-F1
#
_cell.length_a   1.000
_cell.length_b   1.000
_cell.length_c   1.000
_cell.angle_alpha   90.00
_cell.angle_beta   90.00
_cell.angle_gamma   90.00
#
_symmetry.space_group_name_H-M   'P 1'
#
loop_
_entity.id
_entity.type
_entity.pdbx_description
1 polymer ?
#
loop_
_entity_poly.entity_id
_entity_poly.type
_entity_poly.pdbx_seq_one_letter_code
_entity_poly.pdbx_strand_id
1 'polypeptide(L)'
;MSLSHHTTFASIGEIVARQILPRLRHSQRVGRGDFRAGQGDALRFRPRVMVIQDKELGLVLAGQVRAGSVLWQHPVASDAEARRIVTEASRLRGMAFTASGRGDAVSARDLRHRANLLEARLVDPFWRETTADLVRLPQAA
;
A
#
# COMPACT_ATOMS: atom_id res chain seq x y z
N MET A 1 24.30 28.80 35.84
CA MET A 1 23.13 27.91 36.03
C MET A 1 22.81 27.29 34.68
N SER A 2 23.17 26.02 34.50
CA SER A 2 22.98 25.25 33.26
C SER A 2 21.62 24.57 33.31
N LEU A 3 20.77 24.83 32.32
CA LEU A 3 19.48 24.17 32.15
C LEU A 3 19.72 22.78 31.56
N SER A 4 19.41 21.76 32.35
CA SER A 4 19.37 20.37 31.95
C SER A 4 18.25 20.14 30.93
N HIS A 5 18.62 19.93 29.66
CA HIS A 5 17.71 19.49 28.62
C HIS A 5 17.44 17.99 28.80
N HIS A 6 16.31 17.66 29.45
CA HIS A 6 15.75 16.31 29.43
C HIS A 6 15.44 15.89 27.99
N THR A 7 16.28 15.01 27.43
CA THR A 7 16.10 14.42 26.10
C THR A 7 15.09 13.27 26.19
N THR A 8 13.80 13.58 26.28
CA THR A 8 12.73 12.56 26.44
C THR A 8 11.84 12.44 25.20
N PHE A 9 12.36 12.74 24.02
CA PHE A 9 11.64 12.50 22.77
C PHE A 9 12.55 11.76 21.78
N ALA A 10 12.46 10.43 21.78
CA ALA A 10 12.98 9.64 20.68
C ALA A 10 12.22 10.03 19.42
N SER A 11 12.94 10.38 18.35
CA SER A 11 12.29 10.72 17.09
C SER A 11 11.50 9.51 16.57
N ILE A 12 10.41 9.74 15.84
CA ILE A 12 9.63 8.66 15.21
C ILE A 12 10.54 7.78 14.33
N GLY A 13 11.57 8.35 13.71
CA GLY A 13 12.59 7.61 12.97
C GLY A 13 13.37 6.62 13.84
N GLU A 14 13.68 6.95 15.09
CA GLU A 14 14.38 6.07 16.03
C GLU A 14 13.47 4.95 16.57
N ILE A 15 12.19 5.24 16.79
CA ILE A 15 11.17 4.24 17.18
C ILE A 15 10.93 3.24 16.03
N VAL A 16 10.81 3.74 14.80
CA VAL A 16 10.68 2.91 13.60
C VAL A 16 11.93 2.04 13.41
N ALA A 17 13.14 2.61 13.54
CA ALA A 17 14.40 1.89 13.35
C ALA A 17 14.71 0.85 14.43
N ARG A 18 14.42 1.12 15.72
CA ARG A 18 14.74 0.19 16.83
C ARG A 18 13.63 -0.77 17.19
N GLN A 19 12.37 -0.44 16.95
CA GLN A 19 11.25 -1.20 17.51
C GLN A 19 10.37 -1.85 16.43
N ILE A 20 10.22 -1.21 15.28
CA ILE A 20 9.35 -1.69 14.20
C ILE A 20 10.18 -2.44 13.16
N LEU A 21 11.32 -1.89 12.69
CA LEU A 21 12.17 -2.54 11.70
C LEU A 21 12.72 -3.91 12.17
N PRO A 22 13.16 -4.12 13.42
CA PRO A 22 13.59 -5.44 13.88
C PRO A 22 12.41 -6.42 13.98
N ARG A 23 11.21 -5.94 14.34
CA ARG A 23 9.98 -6.75 14.36
C ARG A 23 9.45 -7.05 12.97
N LEU A 24 9.70 -6.18 11.98
CA LEU A 24 9.44 -6.44 10.56
C LEU A 24 10.49 -7.37 9.95
N ARG A 25 11.77 -7.27 10.38
CA ARG A 25 12.84 -8.22 10.02
C ARG A 25 12.63 -9.61 10.61
N HIS A 26 12.00 -9.71 11.79
CA HIS A 26 11.51 -10.96 12.38
C HIS A 26 10.08 -11.31 11.92
N SER A 27 9.44 -10.41 11.19
CA SER A 27 8.18 -10.68 10.50
C SER A 27 8.49 -11.27 9.14
N GLN A 28 8.97 -12.51 9.15
CA GLN A 28 8.78 -13.49 8.07
C GLN A 28 7.27 -13.84 7.87
N ARG A 29 6.40 -12.88 8.16
CA ARG A 29 5.01 -13.09 8.57
C ARG A 29 4.06 -12.21 7.76
N VAL A 30 4.50 -11.03 7.31
CA VAL A 30 3.81 -10.31 6.23
C VAL A 30 4.04 -10.95 4.84
N GLY A 31 5.00 -11.87 4.73
CA GLY A 31 5.19 -12.74 3.56
C GLY A 31 4.86 -14.19 3.90
N ARG A 32 3.84 -14.74 3.23
CA ARG A 32 3.30 -16.12 3.37
C ARG A 32 2.45 -16.39 4.62
N GLY A 33 1.15 -16.10 4.49
CA GLY A 33 0.11 -16.86 5.21
C GLY A 33 -0.56 -16.21 6.43
N ASP A 34 -0.13 -15.02 6.88
CA ASP A 34 -0.78 -14.38 8.04
C ASP A 34 -2.12 -13.71 7.71
N PHE A 35 -2.42 -13.49 6.43
CA PHE A 35 -3.78 -13.26 5.96
C PHE A 35 -4.37 -14.57 5.47
N ARG A 36 -4.92 -15.39 6.37
CA ARG A 36 -5.91 -16.39 5.95
C ARG A 36 -7.19 -15.63 5.61
N ALA A 37 -7.33 -15.20 4.36
CA ALA A 37 -8.67 -15.12 3.78
C ALA A 37 -9.24 -16.53 3.92
N GLY A 38 -10.16 -16.73 4.87
CA GLY A 38 -10.64 -18.06 5.23
C GLY A 38 -11.03 -18.83 3.98
N GLN A 39 -10.58 -20.08 3.88
CA GLN A 39 -11.01 -21.01 2.82
C GLN A 39 -12.51 -21.34 2.88
N GLY A 40 -13.24 -20.77 3.85
CA GLY A 40 -14.69 -20.87 3.91
C GLY A 40 -15.32 -20.14 2.74
N ASP A 41 -16.03 -20.90 1.91
CA ASP A 41 -16.96 -20.45 0.87
C ASP A 41 -18.02 -19.44 1.39
N ALA A 42 -18.09 -19.23 2.70
CA ALA A 42 -18.97 -18.31 3.40
C ALA A 42 -18.67 -16.82 3.15
N LEU A 43 -17.44 -16.45 2.79
CA LEU A 43 -17.11 -15.08 2.39
C LEU A 43 -16.84 -15.03 0.89
N ARG A 44 -17.82 -14.56 0.09
CA ARG A 44 -17.62 -14.16 -1.32
C ARG A 44 -16.63 -12.99 -1.49
N PHE A 45 -15.86 -12.66 -0.45
CA PHE A 45 -14.86 -11.62 -0.42
C PHE A 45 -13.50 -12.20 -0.81
N ARG A 46 -13.04 -11.88 -2.02
CA ARG A 46 -11.66 -12.12 -2.46
C ARG A 46 -10.90 -10.81 -2.41
N PRO A 47 -10.01 -10.59 -1.41
CA PRO A 47 -9.21 -9.37 -1.37
C PRO A 47 -8.34 -9.29 -2.63
N ARG A 48 -8.34 -8.14 -3.31
CA ARG A 48 -7.55 -7.90 -4.53
C ARG A 48 -6.43 -6.89 -4.31
N VAL A 49 -6.54 -6.04 -3.29
CA VAL A 49 -5.59 -4.99 -2.94
C VAL A 49 -5.47 -4.95 -1.41
N MET A 50 -4.26 -4.75 -0.92
CA MET A 50 -3.94 -4.49 0.49
C MET A 50 -3.38 -3.07 0.61
N VAL A 51 -3.75 -2.38 1.68
CA VAL A 51 -3.36 -0.98 1.95
C VAL A 51 -2.88 -0.86 3.39
N ILE A 52 -1.79 -0.12 3.60
CA ILE A 52 -1.27 0.29 4.90
C ILE A 52 -1.28 1.82 4.92
N GLN A 53 -1.88 2.39 5.96
CA GLN A 53 -1.95 3.82 6.20
C GLN A 53 -1.30 4.16 7.55
N ASP A 54 -0.84 5.40 7.68
CA ASP A 54 -0.45 5.97 8.96
C ASP A 54 -1.68 6.44 9.77
N LYS A 55 -1.43 7.04 10.94
CA LYS A 55 -2.48 7.56 11.83
C LYS A 55 -3.27 8.73 11.24
N GLU A 56 -2.72 9.42 10.24
CA GLU A 56 -3.31 10.56 9.54
C GLU A 56 -4.00 10.13 8.23
N LEU A 57 -4.13 8.81 8.02
CA LEU A 57 -4.68 8.18 6.82
C LEU A 57 -3.80 8.37 5.56
N GLY A 58 -2.57 8.84 5.72
CA GLY A 58 -1.58 8.91 4.65
C GLY A 58 -1.23 7.52 4.14
N LEU A 59 -1.20 7.34 2.81
CA LEU A 59 -0.88 6.05 2.22
C LEU A 59 0.61 5.76 2.41
N VAL A 60 0.93 4.69 3.17
CA VAL A 60 2.31 4.23 3.38
C VAL A 60 2.69 3.22 2.31
N LEU A 61 1.85 2.20 2.11
CA LEU A 61 2.15 1.08 1.23
C LEU A 61 0.85 0.47 0.69
N ALA A 62 0.82 0.14 -0.60
CA ALA A 62 -0.29 -0.62 -1.17
C ALA A 62 0.19 -1.61 -2.23
N GLY A 63 -0.55 -2.70 -2.37
CA GLY A 63 -0.12 -3.84 -3.17
C GLY A 63 -1.24 -4.75 -3.60
N GLN A 64 -0.99 -5.52 -4.65
CA GLN A 64 -1.96 -6.49 -5.15
C GLN A 64 -1.90 -7.78 -4.34
N VAL A 65 -3.06 -8.32 -3.97
CA VAL A 65 -3.12 -9.67 -3.38
C VAL A 65 -3.16 -10.72 -4.50
N ARG A 66 -2.13 -11.57 -4.56
CA ARG A 66 -1.99 -12.66 -5.53
C ARG A 66 -1.44 -13.90 -4.85
N ALA A 67 -2.06 -15.06 -5.08
CA ALA A 67 -1.57 -16.36 -4.60
C ALA A 67 -1.23 -16.40 -3.08
N GLY A 68 -1.98 -15.68 -2.24
CA GLY A 68 -1.74 -15.62 -0.80
C GLY A 68 -0.58 -14.72 -0.36
N SER A 69 0.01 -13.94 -1.28
CA SER A 69 0.99 -12.90 -0.98
C SER A 69 0.51 -11.52 -1.46
N VAL A 70 1.19 -10.48 -0.95
CA VAL A 70 1.00 -9.11 -1.41
C VAL A 70 2.17 -8.70 -2.29
N LEU A 71 1.88 -8.33 -3.54
CA LEU A 71 2.82 -7.71 -4.46
C LEU A 71 2.74 -6.19 -4.26
N TRP A 72 3.60 -5.69 -3.38
CA TRP A 72 3.71 -4.27 -3.09
C TRP A 72 4.11 -3.47 -4.33
N GLN A 73 3.45 -2.32 -4.54
CA GLN A 73 3.74 -1.46 -5.67
C GLN A 73 4.88 -0.52 -5.34
N HIS A 74 5.73 -0.25 -6.33
CA HIS A 74 6.73 0.81 -6.22
C HIS A 74 6.03 2.16 -6.19
N PRO A 75 6.36 3.04 -5.22
CA PRO A 75 5.78 4.36 -5.15
C PRO A 75 6.18 5.18 -6.39
N VAL A 76 5.38 6.20 -6.70
CA VAL A 76 5.76 7.19 -7.70
C VAL A 76 7.03 7.93 -7.28
N ALA A 77 7.90 8.21 -8.25
CA ALA A 77 9.18 8.88 -8.00
C ALA A 77 9.06 10.41 -7.92
N SER A 78 7.92 10.97 -8.36
CA SER A 78 7.72 12.42 -8.43
C SER A 78 6.24 12.80 -8.46
N ASP A 79 5.95 14.06 -8.16
CA ASP A 79 4.60 14.62 -8.29
C ASP A 79 4.12 14.67 -9.73
N ALA A 80 5.03 14.84 -10.69
CA ALA A 80 4.68 14.78 -12.11
C ALA A 80 4.17 13.38 -12.49
N GLU A 81 4.81 12.34 -11.97
CA GLU A 81 4.31 10.97 -12.13
C GLU A 81 3.00 10.75 -11.37
N ALA A 82 2.88 11.24 -10.14
CA ALA A 82 1.65 11.17 -9.35
C ALA A 82 0.45 11.75 -10.13
N ARG A 83 0.62 12.92 -10.75
CA ARG A 83 -0.41 13.56 -11.58
C ARG A 83 -0.82 12.69 -12.77
N ARG A 84 0.15 12.11 -13.49
CA ARG A 84 -0.13 11.18 -14.59
C ARG A 84 -0.92 9.96 -14.12
N ILE A 85 -0.56 9.40 -12.97
CA ILE A 85 -1.25 8.26 -12.36
C ILE A 85 -2.70 8.62 -12.00
N VAL A 86 -2.93 9.79 -11.40
CA VAL A 86 -4.29 10.28 -11.09
C VAL A 86 -5.11 10.45 -12.37
N THR A 87 -4.55 11.04 -13.43
CA THR A 87 -5.24 11.19 -14.72
C THR A 87 -5.63 9.82 -15.29
N GLU A 88 -4.72 8.86 -15.32
CA GLU A 88 -4.98 7.54 -15.89
C GLU A 88 -5.97 6.73 -15.05
N ALA A 89 -5.84 6.74 -13.71
CA ALA A 89 -6.79 6.09 -12.81
C ALA A 89 -8.20 6.68 -12.94
N SER A 90 -8.30 8.01 -13.08
CA SER A 90 -9.58 8.70 -13.30
C SER A 90 -10.20 8.31 -14.64
N ARG A 91 -9.39 8.20 -15.70
CA ARG A 91 -9.85 7.71 -17.01
C ARG A 91 -10.42 6.30 -16.92
N LEU A 92 -9.72 5.38 -16.24
CA LEU A 92 -10.20 4.02 -16.01
C LEU A 92 -11.51 3.98 -15.21
N ARG A 93 -11.68 4.87 -14.23
CA ARG A 93 -12.96 5.01 -13.50
C ARG A 93 -14.09 5.51 -14.39
N GLY A 94 -13.81 6.49 -15.26
CA GLY A 94 -14.78 6.95 -16.25
C GLY A 94 -15.24 5.80 -17.15
N MET A 95 -14.30 5.01 -17.68
CA MET A 95 -14.64 3.81 -18.46
C MET A 95 -15.44 2.79 -17.66
N ALA A 96 -15.10 2.57 -16.38
CA ALA A 96 -15.81 1.64 -15.51
C ALA A 96 -17.25 2.09 -15.23
N PHE A 97 -17.45 3.40 -15.08
CA PHE A 97 -18.77 4.02 -14.95
C PHE A 97 -19.60 3.77 -16.21
N THR A 98 -19.05 4.05 -17.39
CA THR A 98 -19.73 3.79 -18.67
C THR A 98 -20.05 2.30 -18.87
N ALA A 99 -19.12 1.40 -18.54
CA ALA A 99 -19.38 -0.05 -18.59
C ALA A 99 -20.51 -0.48 -17.66
N SER A 100 -20.55 0.07 -16.43
CA SER A 100 -21.65 -0.19 -15.48
C SER A 100 -23.00 0.31 -16.03
N GLY A 101 -23.03 1.50 -16.65
CA GLY A 101 -24.23 2.06 -17.26
C GLY A 101 -24.80 1.22 -18.41
N ARG A 102 -23.97 0.37 -19.04
CA ARG A 102 -24.40 -0.61 -20.06
C ARG A 102 -24.70 -2.00 -19.49
N GLY A 103 -24.66 -2.18 -18.17
CA GLY A 103 -24.86 -3.49 -17.53
C GLY A 103 -23.65 -4.42 -17.56
N ASP A 104 -22.48 -3.99 -18.06
CA ASP A 104 -21.25 -4.79 -18.09
C ASP A 104 -20.51 -4.69 -16.75
N ALA A 105 -21.00 -5.46 -15.78
CA ALA A 105 -20.46 -5.49 -14.42
C ALA A 105 -19.04 -6.06 -14.35
N VAL A 106 -18.68 -7.00 -15.24
CA VAL A 106 -17.37 -7.64 -15.26
C VAL A 106 -16.30 -6.65 -15.70
N SER A 107 -16.50 -5.98 -16.85
CA SER A 107 -15.56 -4.97 -17.32
C SER A 107 -15.44 -3.81 -16.35
N ALA A 108 -16.56 -3.35 -15.78
CA ALA A 108 -16.54 -2.29 -14.78
C ALA A 108 -15.71 -2.67 -13.54
N ARG A 109 -15.85 -3.91 -13.05
CA ARG A 109 -15.08 -4.41 -11.91
C ARG A 109 -13.58 -4.46 -12.22
N ASP A 110 -13.19 -4.89 -13.42
CA ASP A 110 -11.77 -4.97 -13.79
C ASP A 110 -11.14 -3.62 -14.09
N LEU A 111 -11.87 -2.68 -14.67
CA LEU A 111 -11.44 -1.30 -14.84
C LEU A 111 -11.22 -0.60 -13.49
N ARG A 112 -12.14 -0.76 -12.52
CA ARG A 112 -11.93 -0.26 -11.14
C ARG A 112 -10.72 -0.90 -10.48
N HIS A 113 -10.53 -2.20 -10.65
CA HIS A 113 -9.37 -2.88 -10.09
C HIS A 113 -8.05 -2.36 -10.67
N ARG A 114 -7.99 -2.12 -11.99
CA ARG A 114 -6.81 -1.52 -12.64
C ARG A 114 -6.54 -0.11 -12.13
N ALA A 115 -7.58 0.71 -11.94
CA ALA A 115 -7.44 2.05 -11.34
C ALA A 115 -6.83 1.97 -9.93
N ASN A 116 -7.36 1.07 -9.08
CA ASN A 116 -6.85 0.89 -7.73
C ASN A 116 -5.37 0.45 -7.70
N LEU A 117 -4.92 -0.36 -8.67
CA LEU A 117 -3.50 -0.74 -8.76
C LEU A 117 -2.59 0.42 -9.15
N LEU A 118 -3.07 1.35 -9.99
CA LEU A 118 -2.31 2.56 -10.30
C LEU A 118 -2.20 3.46 -9.06
N GLU A 119 -3.31 3.63 -8.34
CA GLU A 119 -3.33 4.46 -7.13
C GLU A 119 -2.59 3.86 -5.95
N ALA A 120 -2.40 2.54 -5.92
CA ALA A 120 -1.53 1.91 -4.93
C ALA A 120 -0.08 2.43 -4.98
N ARG A 121 0.31 3.12 -6.07
CA ARG A 121 1.60 3.79 -6.22
C ARG A 121 1.63 5.21 -5.65
N LEU A 122 0.47 5.81 -5.35
CA LEU A 122 0.32 7.18 -4.85
C LEU A 122 0.59 7.25 -3.34
N VAL A 123 1.71 6.66 -2.92
CA VAL A 123 2.22 6.76 -1.55
C VAL A 123 2.37 8.24 -1.20
N ASP A 124 1.93 8.58 0.01
CA ASP A 124 2.02 9.93 0.54
C ASP A 124 3.47 10.46 0.41
N PRO A 125 3.69 11.71 -0.04
CA PRO A 125 5.02 12.28 -0.21
C PRO A 125 5.99 12.02 0.94
N PHE A 126 5.50 12.05 2.19
CA PHE A 126 6.31 11.81 3.39
C PHE A 126 6.90 10.39 3.41
N TRP A 127 6.16 9.39 2.93
CA TRP A 127 6.56 7.98 2.98
C TRP A 127 7.28 7.47 1.72
N ARG A 128 7.28 8.22 0.61
CA ARG A 128 7.73 7.72 -0.70
C ARG A 128 9.14 7.14 -0.70
N GLU A 129 10.10 7.85 -0.12
CA GLU A 129 11.49 7.40 -0.08
C GLU A 129 11.64 6.13 0.76
N THR A 130 11.08 6.14 1.98
CA THR A 130 11.09 4.98 2.88
C THR A 130 10.45 3.76 2.24
N THR A 131 9.31 3.96 1.56
CA THR A 131 8.60 2.89 0.85
C THR A 131 9.37 2.39 -0.37
N ALA A 132 10.04 3.27 -1.12
CA ALA A 132 10.87 2.88 -2.25
C ALA A 132 12.01 1.96 -1.79
N ASP A 133 12.63 2.27 -0.66
CA ASP A 133 13.68 1.44 -0.08
C ASP A 133 13.14 0.10 0.42
N LEU A 134 12.00 0.11 1.14
CA LEU A 134 11.35 -1.11 1.63
C LEU A 134 11.00 -2.10 0.51
N VAL A 135 10.46 -1.61 -0.60
CA VAL A 135 10.04 -2.46 -1.73
C VAL A 135 11.24 -3.04 -2.49
N ARG A 136 12.40 -2.37 -2.44
CA ARG A 136 13.66 -2.85 -3.06
C ARG A 136 14.38 -3.90 -2.22
N LEU A 137 14.08 -4.01 -0.93
CA LEU A 137 14.74 -4.99 -0.08
C LEU A 137 14.44 -6.41 -0.59
N PRO A 138 15.46 -7.28 -0.71
CA PRO A 138 15.23 -8.68 -1.02
C PRO A 138 14.29 -9.26 0.03
N GLN A 139 13.23 -9.93 -0.42
CA GLN A 139 12.39 -10.71 0.48
C GLN A 139 13.26 -11.84 1.03
N ALA A 140 13.56 -11.82 2.33
CA ALA A 140 14.28 -12.89 2.98
C ALA A 140 13.50 -14.19 2.76
N ALA A 141 14.12 -15.13 2.04
CA ALA A 141 13.55 -16.40 1.63
C ALA A 141 13.21 -17.32 2.81
#